data_AF-A0A5E5AZM6-F1
#
_entry.id   AF-A0A5E5AZM6-F1
#
_cell.length_a   1.000
_cell.length_b   1.000
_cell.length_c   1.000
_cell.angle_alpha   90.00
_cell.angle_beta   90.00
_cell.angle_gamma   90.00
#
_symmetry.space_group_name_H-M   'P 1'
#
loop_
_entity.id
_entity.type
_entity.pdbx_description
1 polymer ?
#
loop_
_entity_poly.entity_id
_entity_poly.type
_entity_poly.pdbx_seq_one_letter_code
_entity_poly.pdbx_strand_id
1 'polypeptide(L)'
;MSHPVFLESPPWPRMPEGRKGELKTYFSADGPSLEANAYLPLFWRVLFSVEDIHFAYVIDEFDPDDEAVEIEEFLEGATQAEKDAKYPYLVTTKALALERAARRRDNVIELLGERYRPIFDAFVDYLGTAYGGFILARTGGLPDVTDATEWMTTELEQVAALDHGAHVQAALADEIEDLRRISDTDAVWRSTGTGNPRAEVNPWPSRSLVETFPACAPRSRPAAAERPAAVEKHQYRDPNTFDKALEWVAILVFAAVAVGTWAVTRSVWKAVVATIVVTGVMAWLLVRVRRTR
;
A
#
# COMPACT_ATOMS: atom_id res chain seq x y z
N MET A 1 -5.11 -7.01 5.32
CA MET A 1 -4.39 -7.31 4.07
C MET A 1 -3.24 -6.32 3.98
N SER A 2 -2.16 -6.66 3.30
CA SER A 2 -1.04 -5.73 3.13
C SER A 2 -1.44 -4.68 2.07
N HIS A 3 -1.16 -3.41 2.34
CA HIS A 3 -1.57 -2.32 1.47
C HIS A 3 -0.35 -1.80 0.69
N PRO A 4 -0.41 -1.77 -0.64
CA PRO A 4 0.72 -1.34 -1.44
C PRO A 4 0.96 0.16 -1.27
N VAL A 5 2.22 0.55 -1.37
CA VAL A 5 2.68 1.93 -1.45
C VAL A 5 3.50 2.09 -2.71
N PHE A 6 3.47 3.27 -3.32
CA PHE A 6 4.06 3.49 -4.64
C PHE A 6 5.02 4.67 -4.62
N LEU A 7 6.18 4.52 -5.26
CA LEU A 7 7.11 5.62 -5.54
C LEU A 7 6.99 5.97 -7.02
N GLU A 8 6.41 7.14 -7.30
CA GLU A 8 5.95 7.55 -8.61
C GLU A 8 6.65 8.84 -9.05
N SER A 9 6.67 9.06 -10.37
CA SER A 9 7.18 10.27 -11.00
C SER A 9 6.02 11.16 -11.45
N PRO A 10 5.41 11.96 -10.56
CA PRO A 10 4.25 12.75 -10.92
C PRO A 10 4.64 13.95 -11.79
N PRO A 11 3.73 14.45 -12.64
CA PRO A 11 3.93 15.69 -13.39
C PRO A 11 3.81 16.95 -12.50
N TRP A 12 3.30 16.81 -11.27
CA TRP A 12 3.04 17.91 -10.34
C TRP A 12 3.67 17.66 -8.96
N PRO A 13 3.92 18.73 -8.17
CA PRO A 13 4.44 18.62 -6.80
C PRO A 13 3.35 18.23 -5.78
N ARG A 14 2.39 17.38 -6.17
CA ARG A 14 1.29 16.92 -5.31
C ARG A 14 0.62 15.67 -5.88
N MET A 15 -0.17 15.01 -5.04
CA MET A 15 -1.14 14.01 -5.50
C MET A 15 -2.15 14.62 -6.49
N PRO A 16 -2.62 13.84 -7.49
CA PRO A 16 -3.71 14.26 -8.37
C PRO A 16 -5.01 14.41 -7.56
N GLU A 17 -5.86 15.33 -7.99
CA GLU A 17 -7.19 15.52 -7.39
C GLU A 17 -8.25 14.82 -8.26
N GLY A 18 -8.71 13.65 -7.83
CA GLY A 18 -9.75 12.86 -8.52
C GLY A 18 -11.01 13.67 -8.81
N ARG A 19 -11.50 14.45 -7.85
CA ARG A 19 -12.68 15.33 -8.04
C ARG A 19 -12.53 16.37 -9.15
N LYS A 20 -11.31 16.65 -9.60
CA LYS A 20 -11.00 17.55 -10.72
C LYS A 20 -10.75 16.81 -12.04
N GLY A 21 -10.87 15.49 -12.07
CA GLY A 21 -10.58 14.65 -13.24
C GLY A 21 -9.08 14.55 -13.55
N GLU A 22 -8.21 14.75 -12.56
CA GLU A 22 -6.76 14.75 -12.78
C GLU A 22 -6.13 13.35 -12.83
N LEU A 23 -6.82 12.32 -12.33
CA LEU A 23 -6.30 10.94 -12.22
C LEU A 23 -5.91 10.36 -13.58
N LYS A 24 -6.78 10.49 -14.59
CA LYS A 24 -6.47 10.02 -15.94
C LYS A 24 -5.19 10.63 -16.50
N THR A 25 -5.02 11.93 -16.35
CA THR A 25 -3.80 12.63 -16.81
C THR A 25 -2.58 12.12 -16.05
N TYR A 26 -2.71 11.96 -14.73
CA TYR A 26 -1.65 11.46 -13.85
C TYR A 26 -1.17 10.05 -14.26
N PHE A 27 -2.09 9.10 -14.40
CA PHE A 27 -1.76 7.70 -14.72
C PHE A 27 -1.39 7.48 -16.19
N SER A 28 -1.83 8.38 -17.09
CA SER A 28 -1.43 8.33 -18.51
C SER A 28 -0.01 8.85 -18.78
N ALA A 29 0.67 9.40 -17.78
CA ALA A 29 1.97 10.06 -17.97
C ALA A 29 3.13 9.10 -18.29
N ASP A 30 2.89 7.78 -18.43
CA ASP A 30 3.88 6.71 -18.67
C ASP A 30 5.12 6.80 -17.75
N GLY A 31 4.96 7.39 -16.56
CA GLY A 31 6.02 7.59 -15.59
C GLY A 31 6.43 6.27 -14.91
N PRO A 32 7.70 6.12 -14.50
CA PRO A 32 8.10 4.97 -13.70
C PRO A 32 7.32 4.93 -12.37
N SER A 33 6.96 3.71 -11.95
CA SER A 33 6.40 3.42 -10.65
C SER A 33 7.13 2.22 -10.04
N LEU A 34 7.51 2.38 -8.77
CA LEU A 34 8.00 1.29 -7.93
C LEU A 34 6.94 1.02 -6.87
N GLU A 35 6.65 -0.25 -6.61
CA GLU A 35 5.69 -0.71 -5.61
C GLU A 35 6.42 -1.35 -4.43
N ALA A 36 5.97 -1.05 -3.21
CA ALA A 36 6.35 -1.78 -2.01
C ALA A 36 5.09 -2.17 -1.24
N ASN A 37 5.20 -3.18 -0.38
CA ASN A 37 4.02 -3.75 0.24
C ASN A 37 4.01 -3.50 1.76
N ALA A 38 3.08 -2.68 2.22
CA ALA A 38 2.80 -2.38 3.63
C ALA A 38 3.92 -1.67 4.43
N TYR A 39 4.93 -1.11 3.77
CA TYR A 39 5.95 -0.24 4.41
C TYR A 39 6.66 0.62 3.36
N LEU A 40 7.29 1.72 3.81
CA LEU A 40 8.18 2.54 2.97
C LEU A 40 9.62 1.97 3.04
N PRO A 41 10.18 1.46 1.93
CA PRO A 41 11.55 0.96 1.91
C PRO A 41 12.57 1.99 2.42
N LEU A 42 13.65 1.51 3.05
CA LEU A 42 14.71 2.39 3.58
C LEU A 42 15.27 3.33 2.51
N PHE A 43 15.48 2.84 1.28
CA PHE A 43 16.02 3.70 0.22
C PHE A 43 15.00 4.72 -0.29
N TRP A 44 13.71 4.52 -0.04
CA TRP A 44 12.71 5.54 -0.34
C TRP A 44 12.74 6.63 0.72
N ARG A 45 12.80 6.25 2.01
CA ARG A 45 12.80 7.21 3.12
C ARG A 45 14.01 8.15 3.09
N VAL A 46 15.18 7.72 2.61
CA VAL A 46 16.37 8.59 2.47
C VAL A 46 16.17 9.75 1.49
N LEU A 47 15.19 9.68 0.59
CA LEU A 47 14.90 10.72 -0.41
C LEU A 47 14.18 11.92 0.20
N PHE A 48 13.50 11.71 1.32
CA PHE A 48 12.57 12.68 1.89
C PHE A 48 13.05 13.24 3.23
N SER A 49 12.39 14.29 3.69
CA SER A 49 12.43 14.81 5.05
C SER A 49 11.01 15.07 5.54
N VAL A 50 10.86 15.38 6.83
CA VAL A 50 9.56 15.64 7.47
C VAL A 50 8.79 16.78 6.79
N GLU A 51 9.50 17.75 6.20
CA GLU A 51 8.89 18.86 5.46
C GLU A 51 8.24 18.44 4.14
N ASP A 52 8.55 17.25 3.62
CA ASP A 52 7.93 16.70 2.40
C ASP A 52 6.62 15.97 2.70
N ILE A 53 6.14 15.97 3.95
CA ILE A 53 4.85 15.38 4.32
C ILE A 53 3.72 16.31 3.87
N HIS A 54 2.89 15.80 2.97
CA HIS A 54 1.70 16.47 2.47
C HIS A 54 0.46 15.60 2.68
N PHE A 55 -0.72 16.15 2.44
CA PHE A 55 -1.99 15.48 2.69
C PHE A 55 -2.90 15.57 1.48
N ALA A 56 -3.49 14.44 1.09
CA ALA A 56 -4.48 14.34 0.03
C ALA A 56 -5.80 13.85 0.61
N TYR A 57 -6.92 14.31 0.06
CA TYR A 57 -8.21 13.82 0.52
C TYR A 57 -8.44 12.40 0.03
N VAL A 58 -9.03 11.55 0.88
CA VAL A 58 -9.40 10.17 0.51
C VAL A 58 -10.32 10.17 -0.72
N ILE A 59 -11.24 11.13 -0.79
CA ILE A 59 -12.16 11.25 -1.92
C ILE A 59 -11.47 11.57 -3.26
N ASP A 60 -10.24 12.08 -3.25
CA ASP A 60 -9.50 12.38 -4.48
C ASP A 60 -8.84 11.14 -5.09
N GLU A 61 -8.96 9.96 -4.47
CA GLU A 61 -8.59 8.67 -5.10
C GLU A 61 -9.63 8.17 -6.10
N PHE A 62 -10.87 8.69 -6.06
CA PHE A 62 -11.93 8.26 -6.97
C PHE A 62 -11.91 9.03 -8.29
N ASP A 63 -12.10 8.32 -9.40
CA ASP A 63 -12.26 8.93 -10.73
C ASP A 63 -13.74 9.24 -11.00
N PRO A 64 -14.14 10.52 -11.14
CA PRO A 64 -15.53 10.88 -11.39
C PRO A 64 -16.07 10.40 -12.74
N ASP A 65 -15.20 10.11 -13.72
CA ASP A 65 -15.63 9.61 -15.02
C ASP A 65 -15.90 8.09 -15.00
N ASP A 66 -15.13 7.34 -14.19
CA ASP A 66 -15.19 5.87 -14.14
C ASP A 66 -15.95 5.33 -12.90
N GLU A 67 -15.99 6.10 -11.81
CA GLU A 67 -16.46 5.70 -10.47
C GLU A 67 -17.54 6.65 -9.91
N ALA A 68 -18.33 7.26 -10.79
CA ALA A 68 -19.37 8.22 -10.41
C ALA A 68 -20.38 7.64 -9.39
N VAL A 69 -20.70 6.35 -9.51
CA VAL A 69 -21.66 5.66 -8.62
C VAL A 69 -21.04 5.44 -7.24
N GLU A 70 -19.78 5.00 -7.19
CA GLU A 70 -19.04 4.78 -5.95
C GLU A 70 -18.83 6.11 -5.19
N ILE A 71 -18.57 7.20 -5.92
CA ILE A 71 -18.51 8.54 -5.34
C ILE A 71 -19.86 8.95 -4.76
N GLU A 72 -20.96 8.72 -5.47
CA GLU A 72 -22.32 9.04 -5.00
C GLU A 72 -22.66 8.23 -3.74
N GLU A 73 -22.44 6.92 -3.77
CA GLU A 73 -22.64 6.03 -2.61
C GLU A 73 -21.78 6.44 -1.41
N PHE A 74 -20.51 6.78 -1.64
CA PHE A 74 -19.62 7.28 -0.60
C PHE A 74 -20.15 8.60 -0.04
N LEU A 75 -20.55 9.56 -0.88
CA LEU A 75 -21.04 10.86 -0.44
C LEU A 75 -22.38 10.79 0.30
N GLU A 76 -23.27 9.86 -0.05
CA GLU A 76 -24.54 9.66 0.64
C GLU A 76 -24.36 9.01 2.02
N GLY A 77 -23.43 8.05 2.12
CA GLY A 77 -23.18 7.28 3.35
C GLY A 77 -22.17 7.91 4.31
N ALA A 78 -21.23 8.73 3.81
CA ALA A 78 -20.13 9.25 4.60
C ALA A 78 -20.52 10.48 5.45
N THR A 79 -20.06 10.45 6.69
CA THR A 79 -20.02 11.60 7.59
C THR A 79 -19.12 12.71 7.02
N GLN A 80 -19.29 13.94 7.51
CA GLN A 80 -18.42 15.05 7.10
C GLN A 80 -16.94 14.76 7.43
N ALA A 81 -16.67 14.07 8.54
CA ALA A 81 -15.32 13.69 8.92
C ALA A 81 -14.68 12.71 7.93
N GLU A 82 -15.43 11.77 7.37
CA GLU A 82 -14.95 10.83 6.35
C GLU A 82 -14.73 11.53 5.01
N LYS A 83 -15.57 12.50 4.65
CA LYS A 83 -15.39 13.33 3.44
C LYS A 83 -14.15 14.22 3.52
N ASP A 84 -13.86 14.71 4.72
CA ASP A 84 -12.69 15.55 4.99
C ASP A 84 -11.45 14.73 5.40
N ALA A 85 -11.54 13.39 5.40
CA ALA A 85 -10.43 12.52 5.75
C ALA A 85 -9.29 12.68 4.75
N LYS A 86 -8.06 12.73 5.27
CA LYS A 86 -6.85 12.94 4.46
C LYS A 86 -5.76 11.97 4.83
N TYR A 87 -5.19 11.28 3.86
CA TYR A 87 -4.01 10.44 4.07
C TYR A 87 -2.72 11.24 3.80
N PRO A 88 -1.62 10.95 4.53
CA PRO A 88 -0.38 11.64 4.34
C PRO A 88 0.43 10.99 3.21
N TYR A 89 1.04 11.76 2.33
CA TYR A 89 1.94 11.29 1.27
C TYR A 89 3.23 12.10 1.29
N LEU A 90 4.27 11.61 0.60
CA LEU A 90 5.53 12.33 0.48
C LEU A 90 5.69 12.87 -0.93
N VAL A 91 6.11 14.12 -1.08
CA VAL A 91 6.50 14.64 -2.39
C VAL A 91 7.67 15.60 -2.27
N THR A 92 8.64 15.47 -3.15
CA THR A 92 9.78 16.38 -3.22
C THR A 92 10.27 16.54 -4.65
N THR A 93 11.19 17.49 -4.86
CA THR A 93 11.83 17.63 -6.18
C THR A 93 12.87 16.55 -6.39
N LYS A 94 13.03 16.07 -7.63
CA LYS A 94 14.08 15.10 -7.97
C LYS A 94 15.47 15.61 -7.54
N ALA A 95 15.75 16.90 -7.74
CA ALA A 95 17.03 17.49 -7.35
C ALA A 95 17.32 17.33 -5.84
N LEU A 96 16.33 17.67 -5.00
CA LEU A 96 16.49 17.58 -3.55
C LEU A 96 16.55 16.13 -3.04
N ALA A 97 15.75 15.24 -3.64
CA ALA A 97 15.80 13.81 -3.34
C ALA A 97 17.19 13.21 -3.61
N LEU A 98 17.77 13.51 -4.78
CA LEU A 98 19.09 13.01 -5.15
C LEU A 98 20.21 13.62 -4.28
N GLU A 99 20.08 14.89 -3.90
CA GLU A 99 21.02 15.53 -2.96
C GLU A 99 21.02 14.83 -1.60
N ARG A 100 19.83 14.57 -1.03
CA ARG A 100 19.69 13.84 0.25
C ARG A 100 20.23 12.42 0.14
N ALA A 101 19.90 11.71 -0.94
CA ALA A 101 20.41 10.35 -1.18
C ALA A 101 21.94 10.34 -1.22
N ALA A 102 22.55 11.27 -1.95
CA ALA A 102 24.01 11.38 -2.05
C ALA A 102 24.65 11.68 -0.68
N ARG A 103 24.07 12.60 0.10
CA ARG A 103 24.58 12.97 1.43
C ARG A 103 24.50 11.82 2.43
N ARG A 104 23.42 11.03 2.40
CA ARG A 104 23.17 9.94 3.35
C ARG A 104 23.83 8.62 2.96
N ARG A 105 24.30 8.52 1.71
CA ARG A 105 24.79 7.29 1.09
C ARG A 105 25.77 6.53 1.96
N ASP A 106 26.89 7.14 2.36
CA ASP A 106 27.95 6.38 3.03
C ASP A 106 27.53 5.91 4.43
N ASN A 107 26.71 6.68 5.15
CA ASN A 107 26.15 6.26 6.43
C ASN A 107 25.15 5.10 6.28
N VAL A 108 24.32 5.12 5.23
CA VAL A 108 23.40 4.00 4.90
C VAL A 108 24.19 2.74 4.55
N ILE A 109 25.27 2.87 3.76
CA ILE A 109 26.11 1.73 3.39
C ILE A 109 26.92 1.19 4.57
N GLU A 110 27.40 2.06 5.47
CA GLU A 110 28.07 1.62 6.70
C GLU A 110 27.13 0.73 7.55
N LEU A 111 25.86 1.12 7.66
CA LEU A 111 24.84 0.40 8.41
C LEU A 111 24.46 -0.95 7.77
N LEU A 112 24.18 -0.95 6.47
CA LEU A 112 23.70 -2.13 5.74
C LEU A 112 24.82 -3.06 5.28
N GLY A 113 26.05 -2.55 5.18
CA GLY A 113 27.21 -3.21 4.62
C GLY A 113 27.40 -2.99 3.12
N GLU A 114 28.66 -3.12 2.68
CA GLU A 114 29.11 -2.85 1.30
C GLU A 114 28.34 -3.59 0.20
N ARG A 115 27.69 -4.72 0.51
CA ARG A 115 26.84 -5.44 -0.46
C ARG A 115 25.69 -4.58 -0.99
N TYR A 116 25.21 -3.60 -0.22
CA TYR A 116 24.11 -2.73 -0.62
C TYR A 116 24.54 -1.55 -1.49
N ARG A 117 25.85 -1.26 -1.57
CA ARG A 117 26.37 -0.15 -2.38
C ARG A 117 25.92 -0.22 -3.84
N PRO A 118 26.11 -1.33 -4.57
CA PRO A 118 25.62 -1.43 -5.95
C PRO A 118 24.09 -1.34 -6.08
N ILE A 119 23.33 -1.78 -5.06
CA ILE A 119 21.87 -1.68 -5.05
C ILE A 119 21.44 -0.21 -4.90
N PHE A 120 22.05 0.50 -3.95
CA PHE A 120 21.77 1.91 -3.69
C PHE A 120 22.14 2.77 -4.90
N ASP A 121 23.33 2.56 -5.47
CA ASP A 121 23.82 3.31 -6.62
C ASP A 121 22.90 3.09 -7.83
N ALA A 122 22.48 1.85 -8.11
CA ALA A 122 21.55 1.56 -9.20
C ALA A 122 20.17 2.18 -8.96
N PHE A 123 19.69 2.20 -7.72
CA PHE A 123 18.41 2.82 -7.36
C PHE A 123 18.45 4.34 -7.56
N VAL A 124 19.49 5.02 -7.06
CA VAL A 124 19.65 6.47 -7.23
C VAL A 124 19.84 6.85 -8.70
N ASP A 125 20.58 6.06 -9.47
CA ASP A 125 20.73 6.24 -10.92
C ASP A 125 19.40 6.07 -11.66
N TYR A 126 18.61 5.07 -11.29
CA TYR A 126 17.26 4.87 -11.83
C TYR A 126 16.34 6.06 -11.56
N LEU A 127 16.35 6.62 -10.34
CA LEU A 127 15.60 7.84 -10.05
C LEU A 127 16.10 9.02 -10.89
N GLY A 128 17.41 9.18 -11.03
CA GLY A 128 18.02 10.26 -11.83
C GLY A 128 17.59 10.24 -13.29
N THR A 129 17.53 9.05 -13.88
CA THR A 129 17.30 8.81 -15.32
C THR A 129 15.84 8.62 -15.68
N ALA A 130 15.06 7.90 -14.86
CA ALA A 130 13.69 7.54 -15.17
C ALA A 130 12.65 8.54 -14.66
N TYR A 131 12.89 9.19 -13.51
CA TYR A 131 11.91 10.09 -12.90
C TYR A 131 12.00 11.49 -13.49
N GLY A 132 10.86 12.17 -13.56
CA GLY A 132 10.70 13.55 -14.01
C GLY A 132 11.18 14.58 -12.98
N GLY A 133 10.45 15.69 -12.87
CA GLY A 133 10.81 16.80 -11.96
C GLY A 133 10.57 16.51 -10.48
N PHE A 134 9.66 15.59 -10.19
CA PHE A 134 9.17 15.30 -8.84
C PHE A 134 9.24 13.80 -8.56
N ILE A 135 9.37 13.46 -7.28
CA ILE A 135 9.30 12.10 -6.77
C ILE A 135 8.24 12.12 -5.67
N LEU A 136 7.27 11.21 -5.76
CA LEU A 136 6.16 11.11 -4.82
C LEU A 136 6.03 9.70 -4.28
N ALA A 137 5.93 9.56 -2.95
CA ALA A 137 5.57 8.31 -2.30
C ALA A 137 4.09 8.34 -1.90
N ARG A 138 3.26 7.59 -2.60
CA ARG A 138 1.84 7.43 -2.33
C ARG A 138 1.65 6.31 -1.32
N THR A 139 0.99 6.65 -0.22
CA THR A 139 0.63 5.72 0.86
C THR A 139 -0.83 5.25 0.77
N GLY A 140 -1.56 5.75 -0.25
CA GLY A 140 -2.95 5.40 -0.55
C GLY A 140 -3.13 3.90 -0.56
N GLY A 141 -3.89 3.42 0.43
CA GLY A 141 -3.98 2.00 0.78
C GLY A 141 -3.80 1.76 2.27
N LEU A 142 -2.92 2.47 2.99
CA LEU A 142 -2.68 2.16 4.42
C LEU A 142 -3.98 2.23 5.25
N PRO A 143 -4.23 1.26 6.15
CA PRO A 143 -5.54 1.06 6.76
C PRO A 143 -5.89 2.09 7.84
N ASP A 144 -4.92 2.89 8.29
CA ASP A 144 -5.10 3.83 9.38
C ASP A 144 -4.50 5.20 9.04
N VAL A 145 -5.39 6.11 8.64
CA VAL A 145 -5.05 7.50 8.31
C VAL A 145 -4.71 8.31 9.57
N THR A 146 -5.28 7.93 10.72
CA THR A 146 -5.10 8.62 12.01
C THR A 146 -3.70 8.39 12.61
N ASP A 147 -3.12 7.21 12.41
CA ASP A 147 -1.79 6.86 12.93
C ASP A 147 -0.65 7.04 11.90
N ALA A 148 -0.97 7.14 10.60
CA ALA A 148 0.03 7.18 9.53
C ALA A 148 0.98 8.39 9.59
N THR A 149 0.52 9.54 10.10
CA THR A 149 1.34 10.77 10.12
C THR A 149 2.44 10.71 11.16
N GLU A 150 2.12 10.26 12.38
CA GLU A 150 3.10 10.13 13.47
C GLU A 150 4.16 9.07 13.12
N TRP A 151 3.69 7.93 12.60
CA TRP A 151 4.58 6.89 12.08
C TRP A 151 5.52 7.44 11.01
N MET A 152 5.00 8.07 9.97
CA MET A 152 5.83 8.58 8.87
C MET A 152 6.80 9.69 9.32
N THR A 153 6.37 10.55 10.25
CA THR A 153 7.26 11.56 10.86
C THR A 153 8.42 10.90 11.58
N THR A 154 8.13 9.91 12.42
CA THR A 154 9.13 9.14 13.17
C THR A 154 10.13 8.45 12.24
N GLU A 155 9.63 7.79 11.19
CA GLU A 155 10.47 7.14 10.18
C GLU A 155 11.42 8.14 9.49
N LEU A 156 10.92 9.32 9.11
CA LEU A 156 11.72 10.34 8.42
C LEU A 156 12.75 11.03 9.33
N GLU A 157 12.41 11.26 10.59
CA GLU A 157 13.36 11.77 11.59
C GLU A 157 14.54 10.79 11.81
N GLN A 158 14.25 9.48 11.84
CA GLN A 158 15.29 8.46 11.99
C GLN A 158 16.29 8.47 10.83
N VAL A 159 15.83 8.63 9.58
CA VAL A 159 16.74 8.74 8.42
C VAL A 159 17.40 10.10 8.30
N ALA A 160 16.76 11.17 8.79
CA ALA A 160 17.38 12.49 8.85
C ALA A 160 18.60 12.51 9.79
N ALA A 161 18.59 11.71 10.87
CA ALA A 161 19.75 11.54 11.74
C ALA A 161 20.99 11.00 11.00
N LEU A 162 20.80 10.29 9.87
CA LEU A 162 21.91 9.84 9.00
C LEU A 162 22.63 10.99 8.29
N ASP A 163 22.11 12.22 8.31
CA ASP A 163 22.86 13.41 7.87
C ASP A 163 24.03 13.74 8.83
N HIS A 164 24.04 13.17 10.04
CA HIS A 164 25.03 13.45 11.09
C HIS A 164 25.87 12.24 11.52
N GLY A 165 25.67 11.07 10.92
CA GLY A 165 26.45 9.85 11.16
C GLY A 165 25.60 8.57 11.15
N ALA A 166 26.25 7.42 11.29
CA ALA A 166 25.60 6.10 11.26
C ALA A 166 24.96 5.68 12.60
N HIS A 167 24.56 6.63 13.45
CA HIS A 167 23.87 6.31 14.70
C HIS A 167 22.36 6.26 14.49
N VAL A 168 21.75 5.11 14.79
CA VAL A 168 20.33 4.84 14.56
C VAL A 168 19.60 4.50 15.85
N GLN A 169 18.31 4.83 15.89
CA GLN A 169 17.41 4.43 16.97
C GLN A 169 17.11 2.92 16.88
N ALA A 170 16.61 2.33 17.98
CA ALA A 170 16.40 0.88 18.08
C ALA A 170 15.51 0.31 16.96
N ALA A 171 14.42 0.99 16.60
CA ALA A 171 13.50 0.51 15.56
C ALA A 171 14.17 0.38 14.18
N LEU A 172 14.92 1.41 13.75
CA LEU A 172 15.69 1.36 12.51
C LEU A 172 16.86 0.35 12.60
N ALA A 173 17.43 0.16 13.78
CA ALA A 173 18.48 -0.84 13.99
C ALA A 173 17.99 -2.27 13.74
N ASP A 174 16.79 -2.61 14.23
CA ASP A 174 16.16 -3.92 14.00
C ASP A 174 15.89 -4.14 12.49
N GLU A 175 15.37 -3.13 11.80
CA GLU A 175 15.16 -3.20 10.35
C GLU A 175 16.48 -3.38 9.57
N ILE A 176 17.52 -2.65 9.95
CA ILE A 176 18.87 -2.78 9.37
C ILE A 176 19.41 -4.20 9.60
N GLU A 177 19.23 -4.76 10.78
CA GLU A 177 19.64 -6.13 11.08
C GLU A 177 18.89 -7.16 10.22
N ASP A 178 17.58 -6.99 10.06
CA ASP A 178 16.76 -7.83 9.18
C ASP A 178 17.22 -7.71 7.73
N LEU A 179 17.42 -6.49 7.23
CA LEU A 179 17.97 -6.26 5.89
C LEU A 179 19.36 -6.88 5.74
N ARG A 180 20.21 -6.91 6.75
CA ARG A 180 21.53 -7.58 6.65
C ARG A 180 21.45 -9.10 6.55
N ARG A 181 20.37 -9.71 7.03
CA ARG A 181 20.19 -11.17 7.09
C ARG A 181 19.46 -11.76 5.88
N ILE A 182 18.68 -10.94 5.16
CA ILE A 182 17.93 -11.43 3.99
C ILE A 182 18.84 -11.82 2.83
N SER A 183 18.29 -12.69 1.97
CA SER A 183 18.93 -13.17 0.75
C SER A 183 19.14 -12.02 -0.24
N ASP A 184 20.12 -12.17 -1.13
CA ASP A 184 20.42 -11.19 -2.18
C ASP A 184 19.19 -10.90 -3.07
N THR A 185 18.34 -11.91 -3.30
CA THR A 185 17.07 -11.77 -4.03
C THR A 185 16.16 -10.74 -3.37
N ASP A 186 15.99 -10.87 -2.05
CA ASP A 186 15.05 -10.05 -1.30
C ASP A 186 15.65 -8.68 -0.95
N ALA A 187 16.99 -8.58 -0.88
CA ALA A 187 17.70 -7.35 -0.59
C ALA A 187 17.35 -6.22 -1.57
N VAL A 188 17.32 -6.52 -2.88
CA VAL A 188 16.94 -5.54 -3.92
C VAL A 188 15.48 -5.11 -3.72
N TRP A 189 14.54 -6.05 -3.70
CA TRP A 189 13.12 -5.72 -3.65
C TRP A 189 12.70 -5.05 -2.35
N ARG A 190 13.25 -5.47 -1.20
CA ARG A 190 12.89 -4.89 0.08
C ARG A 190 13.45 -3.49 0.29
N SER A 191 14.57 -3.15 -0.34
CA SER A 191 15.19 -1.83 -0.22
C SER A 191 14.71 -0.84 -1.28
N THR A 192 14.36 -1.32 -2.48
CA THR A 192 14.05 -0.46 -3.64
C THR A 192 12.61 -0.54 -4.14
N GLY A 193 11.85 -1.55 -3.75
CA GLY A 193 10.53 -1.85 -4.32
C GLY A 193 10.60 -2.56 -5.67
N THR A 194 9.44 -3.00 -6.16
CA THR A 194 9.25 -3.72 -7.43
C THR A 194 8.79 -2.78 -8.53
N GLY A 195 9.48 -2.79 -9.67
CA GLY A 195 9.12 -1.98 -10.85
C GLY A 195 8.73 -2.85 -12.04
N ASN A 196 8.51 -2.22 -13.20
CA ASN A 196 8.24 -2.94 -14.43
C ASN A 196 9.55 -3.41 -15.11
N PRO A 197 9.88 -4.72 -15.09
CA PRO A 197 11.10 -5.22 -15.71
C PRO A 197 11.06 -5.23 -17.24
N ARG A 198 9.89 -4.99 -17.83
CA ARG A 198 9.65 -5.02 -19.28
C ARG A 198 9.40 -3.62 -19.86
N ALA A 199 9.59 -2.56 -19.09
CA ALA A 199 9.46 -1.21 -19.61
C ALA A 199 10.44 -1.03 -20.79
N GLU A 200 9.95 -0.45 -21.89
CA GLU A 200 10.77 -0.19 -23.07
C GLU A 200 11.86 0.84 -22.76
N VAL A 201 11.53 1.81 -21.91
CA VAL A 201 12.42 2.86 -21.42
C VAL A 201 12.63 2.65 -19.93
N ASN A 202 13.90 2.54 -19.52
CA ASN A 202 14.33 2.37 -18.12
C ASN A 202 13.61 1.21 -17.38
N PRO A 203 13.87 -0.06 -17.73
CA PRO A 203 13.35 -1.19 -16.97
C PRO A 203 13.96 -1.23 -15.56
N TRP A 204 13.16 -1.61 -14.57
CA TRP A 204 13.62 -1.89 -13.21
C TRP A 204 13.37 -3.34 -12.82
N PRO A 205 14.35 -4.07 -12.26
CA PRO A 205 15.75 -3.69 -12.03
C PRO A 205 16.54 -3.41 -13.31
N SER A 206 17.58 -2.56 -13.22
CA SER A 206 18.47 -2.28 -14.35
C SER A 206 19.30 -3.51 -14.73
N ARG A 207 19.78 -3.58 -15.98
CA ARG A 207 20.60 -4.71 -16.46
C ARG A 207 21.86 -4.92 -15.62
N SER A 208 22.57 -3.86 -15.29
CA SER A 208 23.77 -3.92 -14.45
C SER A 208 23.47 -4.44 -13.04
N LEU A 209 22.32 -4.07 -12.48
CA LEU A 209 21.88 -4.58 -11.18
C LEU A 209 21.54 -6.07 -11.26
N VAL A 210 20.90 -6.52 -12.34
CA VAL A 210 20.64 -7.95 -12.59
C VAL A 210 21.93 -8.75 -12.80
N GLU A 211 22.94 -8.20 -13.49
CA GLU A 211 24.25 -8.85 -13.65
C GLU A 211 24.96 -9.05 -12.30
N THR A 212 24.82 -8.07 -11.41
CA THR A 212 25.42 -8.12 -10.05
C THR A 212 24.61 -9.01 -9.11
N PHE A 213 23.29 -9.00 -9.23
CA PHE A 213 22.34 -9.78 -8.43
C PHE A 213 21.42 -10.61 -9.34
N PRO A 214 21.89 -11.73 -9.91
CA PRO A 214 21.10 -12.52 -10.88
C PRO A 214 19.76 -13.00 -10.34
N ALA A 215 19.61 -13.10 -9.02
CA ALA A 215 18.35 -13.51 -8.41
C ALA A 215 17.23 -12.46 -8.53
N CYS A 216 17.55 -11.19 -8.73
CA CYS A 216 16.55 -10.14 -9.01
C CYS A 216 16.12 -10.11 -10.49
N ALA A 217 16.68 -10.99 -11.34
CA ALA A 217 16.28 -11.10 -12.73
C ALA A 217 14.77 -11.38 -12.86
N PRO A 218 14.10 -10.78 -13.86
CA PRO A 218 12.69 -11.06 -14.13
C PRO A 218 12.53 -12.54 -14.46
N ARG A 219 11.75 -13.28 -13.66
CA ARG A 219 11.48 -14.70 -13.95
C ARG A 219 10.72 -14.81 -15.26
N SER A 220 11.20 -15.64 -16.16
CA SER A 220 10.48 -16.02 -17.38
C SER A 220 9.16 -16.68 -16.98
N ARG A 221 8.04 -15.97 -17.17
CA ARG A 221 6.70 -16.52 -16.99
C ARG A 221 6.53 -17.62 -18.04
N PRO A 222 6.15 -18.87 -17.69
CA PRO A 222 5.74 -19.83 -18.69
C PRO A 222 4.63 -19.19 -19.54
N ALA A 223 4.73 -19.33 -20.86
CA ALA A 223 3.80 -18.76 -21.82
C ALA A 223 2.36 -19.11 -21.41
N ALA A 224 1.69 -18.17 -20.76
CA ALA A 224 0.30 -18.34 -20.39
C ALA A 224 -0.50 -18.21 -21.68
N ALA A 225 -1.28 -19.25 -22.00
CA ALA A 225 -2.30 -19.21 -23.02
C ALA A 225 -3.05 -17.87 -22.97
N GLU A 226 -3.26 -17.26 -24.14
CA GLU A 226 -3.93 -15.98 -24.35
C GLU A 226 -5.05 -15.77 -23.33
N ARG A 227 -4.75 -14.99 -22.29
CA ARG A 227 -5.80 -14.39 -21.48
C ARG A 227 -6.36 -13.24 -22.31
N PRO A 228 -7.69 -13.07 -22.39
CA PRO A 228 -8.26 -11.88 -23.00
C PRO A 228 -7.64 -10.65 -22.34
N ALA A 229 -7.35 -9.61 -23.13
CA ALA A 229 -6.74 -8.37 -22.66
C ALA A 229 -7.39 -7.94 -21.33
N ALA A 230 -6.62 -8.07 -20.25
CA ALA A 230 -7.01 -7.51 -18.98
C ALA A 230 -6.91 -6.01 -19.15
N VAL A 231 -8.06 -5.34 -19.30
CA VAL A 231 -8.21 -4.01 -18.72
C VAL A 231 -7.86 -4.23 -17.25
N GLU A 232 -6.70 -3.73 -16.82
CA GLU A 232 -6.34 -3.67 -15.40
C GLU A 232 -7.36 -2.74 -14.73
N LYS A 233 -8.55 -3.29 -14.43
CA LYS A 233 -9.38 -2.75 -13.38
C LYS A 233 -8.59 -3.02 -12.11
N HIS A 234 -8.09 -1.95 -11.49
CA HIS A 234 -7.78 -1.97 -10.08
C HIS A 234 -9.06 -2.36 -9.35
N GLN A 235 -9.27 -3.67 -9.16
CA GLN A 235 -10.30 -4.19 -8.29
C GLN A 235 -9.87 -3.86 -6.87
N TYR A 236 -10.15 -2.64 -6.44
CA TYR A 236 -10.39 -2.39 -5.04
C TYR A 236 -11.58 -3.27 -4.64
N ARG A 237 -11.36 -4.00 -3.56
CA ARG A 237 -12.22 -5.06 -3.06
C ARG A 237 -13.66 -4.57 -2.92
N ASP A 238 -14.55 -5.08 -3.75
CA ASP A 238 -15.99 -5.09 -3.52
C ASP A 238 -16.24 -5.54 -2.06
N PRO A 239 -16.86 -4.72 -1.20
CA PRO A 239 -17.49 -5.22 0.01
C PRO A 239 -18.70 -6.03 -0.45
N ASN A 240 -18.45 -7.29 -0.79
CA ASN A 240 -19.37 -8.23 -1.41
C ASN A 240 -20.77 -8.07 -0.77
N THR A 241 -21.73 -7.53 -1.52
CA THR A 241 -23.11 -7.26 -1.09
C THR A 241 -23.79 -8.51 -0.51
N PHE A 242 -23.31 -9.69 -0.91
CA PHE A 242 -23.70 -10.98 -0.36
C PHE A 242 -23.38 -11.15 1.13
N ASP A 243 -22.25 -10.64 1.63
CA ASP A 243 -21.89 -10.75 3.05
C ASP A 243 -22.74 -9.82 3.92
N LYS A 244 -23.03 -8.59 3.46
CA LYS A 244 -23.98 -7.68 4.15
C LYS A 244 -25.40 -8.26 4.16
N ALA A 245 -25.87 -8.84 3.05
CA ALA A 245 -27.18 -9.48 3.00
C ALA A 245 -27.26 -10.69 3.95
N LEU A 246 -26.19 -11.49 4.05
CA LEU A 246 -26.12 -12.63 4.97
C LEU A 246 -26.13 -12.18 6.43
N GLU A 247 -25.45 -11.08 6.74
CA GLU A 247 -25.39 -10.49 8.08
C GLU A 247 -26.77 -9.96 8.51
N TRP A 248 -27.49 -9.27 7.61
CA TRP A 248 -28.88 -8.84 7.87
C TRP A 248 -29.86 -10.01 8.03
N VAL A 249 -29.71 -11.07 7.22
CA VAL A 249 -30.53 -12.29 7.37
C VAL A 249 -30.25 -12.97 8.72
N ALA A 250 -28.98 -13.04 9.14
CA ALA A 250 -28.63 -13.61 10.44
C ALA A 250 -29.26 -12.79 11.59
N ILE A 251 -29.17 -11.46 11.55
CA ILE A 251 -29.78 -10.56 12.54
C ILE A 251 -31.31 -10.75 12.60
N LEU A 252 -31.99 -10.84 11.45
CA LEU A 252 -33.44 -11.06 11.38
C LEU A 252 -33.85 -12.43 11.93
N VAL A 253 -33.09 -13.48 11.61
CA VAL A 253 -33.32 -14.83 12.17
C VAL A 253 -33.13 -14.82 13.69
N PHE A 254 -32.09 -14.15 14.20
CA PHE A 254 -31.87 -14.02 15.64
C PHE A 254 -32.99 -13.25 16.35
N ALA A 255 -33.42 -12.13 15.78
CA ALA A 255 -34.53 -11.36 16.31
C ALA A 255 -35.84 -12.16 16.29
N ALA A 256 -36.14 -12.86 15.20
CA ALA A 256 -37.35 -13.67 15.07
C ALA A 256 -37.38 -14.85 16.04
N VAL A 257 -36.25 -15.54 16.24
CA VAL A 257 -36.15 -16.66 17.20
C VAL A 257 -36.27 -16.16 18.63
N ALA A 258 -35.59 -15.06 18.98
CA ALA A 258 -35.66 -14.50 20.33
C ALA A 258 -37.08 -14.01 20.67
N VAL A 259 -37.70 -13.23 19.78
CA VAL A 259 -39.05 -12.68 19.98
C VAL A 259 -40.11 -13.77 19.94
N GLY A 260 -40.02 -14.72 19.00
CA GLY A 260 -40.96 -15.83 18.90
C GLY A 260 -40.91 -16.76 20.11
N THR A 261 -39.71 -17.09 20.58
CA THR A 261 -39.53 -17.96 21.76
C THR A 261 -40.01 -17.26 23.03
N TRP A 262 -39.75 -15.96 23.16
CA TRP A 262 -40.24 -15.17 24.29
C TRP A 262 -41.77 -15.01 24.27
N ALA A 263 -42.38 -14.75 23.11
CA ALA A 263 -43.84 -14.60 23.00
C ALA A 263 -44.60 -15.86 23.41
N VAL A 264 -44.05 -17.05 23.10
CA VAL A 264 -44.67 -18.35 23.42
C VAL A 264 -44.39 -18.79 24.86
N THR A 265 -43.17 -18.58 25.36
CA THR A 265 -42.75 -19.14 26.67
C THR A 265 -42.72 -18.13 27.81
N ARG A 266 -42.80 -16.83 27.51
CA ARG A 266 -42.56 -15.69 28.42
C ARG A 266 -41.29 -15.77 29.25
N SER A 267 -40.32 -16.59 28.82
CA SER A 267 -39.10 -16.87 29.57
C SER A 267 -37.88 -16.41 28.78
N VAL A 268 -37.22 -15.38 29.31
CA VAL A 268 -35.99 -14.80 28.73
C VAL A 268 -34.88 -15.86 28.67
N TRP A 269 -34.76 -16.71 29.69
CA TRP A 269 -33.76 -17.76 29.73
C TRP A 269 -33.92 -18.78 28.59
N LYS A 270 -35.16 -19.18 28.28
CA LYS A 270 -35.44 -20.12 27.17
C LYS A 270 -35.16 -19.49 25.80
N ALA A 271 -35.40 -18.19 25.64
CA ALA A 271 -35.05 -17.45 24.43
C ALA A 271 -33.53 -17.39 24.21
N VAL A 272 -32.75 -17.15 25.28
CA VAL A 272 -31.28 -17.14 25.20
C VAL A 272 -30.73 -18.52 24.81
N VAL A 273 -31.22 -19.59 25.44
CA VAL A 273 -30.78 -20.97 25.10
C VAL A 273 -31.15 -21.34 23.67
N ALA A 274 -32.36 -20.99 23.20
CA ALA A 274 -32.78 -21.25 21.83
C ALA A 274 -31.90 -20.53 20.80
N THR A 275 -31.55 -19.27 21.06
CA THR A 275 -30.64 -18.49 20.22
C THR A 275 -29.27 -19.13 20.11
N ILE A 276 -28.66 -19.56 21.23
CA ILE A 276 -27.35 -20.22 21.24
C ILE A 276 -27.36 -21.51 20.42
N VAL A 277 -28.42 -22.31 20.53
CA VAL A 277 -28.56 -23.56 19.77
C VAL A 277 -28.65 -23.28 18.27
N VAL A 278 -29.43 -22.27 17.85
CA VAL A 278 -29.55 -21.88 16.43
C VAL A 278 -28.24 -21.35 15.87
N THR A 279 -27.49 -20.54 16.63
CA THR A 279 -26.15 -20.08 16.24
C THR A 279 -25.20 -21.25 15.99
N GLY A 280 -25.19 -22.23 16.91
CA GLY A 280 -24.34 -23.41 16.81
C GLY A 280 -24.62 -24.25 15.56
N VAL A 281 -25.91 -24.43 15.23
CA VAL A 281 -26.33 -25.17 14.02
C VAL A 281 -25.96 -24.42 12.74
N MET A 282 -26.15 -23.10 12.70
CA MET A 282 -25.77 -22.26 11.55
C MET A 282 -24.25 -22.27 11.30
N ALA A 283 -23.44 -22.10 12.35
CA ALA A 283 -21.99 -22.15 12.25
C ALA A 283 -21.50 -23.51 11.74
N TRP A 284 -22.10 -24.60 12.21
CA TRP A 284 -21.75 -25.95 11.76
C TRP A 284 -22.12 -26.19 10.28
N LEU A 285 -23.27 -25.72 9.82
CA LEU A 285 -23.69 -25.82 8.41
C LEU A 285 -22.74 -25.03 7.49
N LEU A 286 -22.33 -23.84 7.89
CA LEU A 286 -21.37 -23.02 7.12
C LEU A 286 -19.99 -23.69 7.00
N VAL A 287 -19.50 -24.29 8.09
CA VAL A 287 -18.23 -25.04 8.07
C VAL A 287 -18.31 -26.28 7.18
N ARG A 288 -19.46 -26.96 7.17
CA ARG A 288 -19.66 -28.19 6.37
C ARG A 288 -19.74 -27.90 4.87
N VAL A 289 -20.39 -26.81 4.46
CA VAL A 289 -20.49 -26.40 3.05
C VAL A 289 -19.14 -25.92 2.50
N ARG A 290 -18.29 -25.28 3.32
CA ARG A 290 -16.94 -24.86 2.91
C ARG A 290 -15.94 -26.00 2.73
N ARG A 291 -16.15 -27.16 3.37
CA ARG A 291 -15.28 -28.35 3.22
C ARG A 291 -15.62 -29.23 2.01
N THR A 292 -16.72 -28.96 1.32
CA THR A 292 -17.22 -29.76 0.18
C THR A 292 -17.11 -29.03 -1.17
N ARG A 293 -16.55 -27.82 -1.19
CA ARG A 293 -16.14 -27.08 -2.39
C ARG A 293 -14.64 -27.09 -2.53
#